data_AF-A0A662JXL9-F1
#
_entry.id   AF-A0A662JXL9-F1
#
_cell.length_a   1.000
_cell.length_b   1.000
_cell.length_c   1.000
_cell.angle_alpha   90.00
_cell.angle_beta   90.00
_cell.angle_gamma   90.00
#
_symmetry.space_group_name_H-M   'P 1'
#
loop_
_entity.id
_entity.type
_entity.pdbx_description
1 polymer ?
#
loop_
_entity_poly.entity_id
_entity_poly.type
_entity_poly.pdbx_seq_one_letter_code
_entity_poly.pdbx_strand_id
1 'polypeptide(L)'
;MTSDETIRFVSLSEVKNILKKLSKERKELSYEQRIALEHAQRFAKLPVKKTNELIKALMDLERLEEIHAYKIADLLPVTEDDVKAIFAKERFTLTEEEIKKILDIVKKYSAE
;
A
#
# COMPACT_ATOMS: atom_id res chain seq x y z
N MET A 1 25.08 -17.36 9.51
CA MET A 1 23.82 -17.77 10.15
C MET A 1 23.42 -16.69 11.14
N THR A 2 22.61 -15.73 10.73
CA THR A 2 21.91 -14.83 11.65
C THR A 2 20.62 -14.44 10.98
N SER A 3 19.54 -15.06 11.45
CA SER A 3 18.14 -14.69 11.23
C SER A 3 17.64 -14.77 9.80
N ASP A 4 16.64 -15.61 9.60
CA ASP A 4 15.70 -15.59 8.49
C ASP A 4 15.05 -14.18 8.45
N GLU A 5 15.70 -13.20 7.82
CA GLU A 5 15.10 -11.88 7.58
C GLU A 5 14.03 -12.08 6.53
N THR A 6 12.83 -12.44 6.98
CA THR A 6 11.62 -12.43 6.17
C THR A 6 11.43 -11.01 5.63
N ILE A 7 11.88 -10.79 4.41
CA ILE A 7 11.61 -9.57 3.64
C ILE A 7 10.10 -9.50 3.47
N ARG A 8 9.48 -8.47 4.03
CA ARG A 8 8.04 -8.23 3.91
C ARG A 8 7.78 -6.84 3.36
N PHE A 9 6.69 -6.69 2.64
CA PHE A 9 6.20 -5.37 2.26
C PHE A 9 5.70 -4.60 3.47
N VAL A 10 5.81 -3.27 3.39
CA VAL A 10 5.24 -2.32 4.35
C VAL A 10 4.53 -1.23 3.57
N SER A 11 3.29 -0.95 3.96
CA SER A 11 2.48 0.12 3.38
C SER A 11 2.94 1.50 3.86
N LEU A 12 2.60 2.57 3.13
CA LEU A 12 2.87 3.95 3.57
C LEU A 12 2.24 4.25 4.94
N SER A 13 1.08 3.66 5.22
CA SER A 13 0.41 3.75 6.51
C SER A 13 1.23 3.16 7.65
N GLU A 14 1.85 1.99 7.43
CA GLU A 14 2.75 1.36 8.41
C GLU A 14 4.02 2.19 8.57
N VAL A 15 4.64 2.63 7.47
CA VAL A 15 5.84 3.48 7.48
C VAL A 15 5.59 4.75 8.29
N LYS A 16 4.44 5.42 8.10
CA LYS A 16 4.03 6.59 8.87
C LYS A 16 4.02 6.30 10.36
N ASN A 17 3.42 5.18 10.79
CA ASN A 17 3.33 4.81 12.20
C ASN A 17 4.69 4.42 12.79
N ILE A 18 5.51 3.67 12.04
CA ILE A 18 6.85 3.25 12.45
C ILE A 18 7.73 4.48 12.68
N LEU A 19 7.81 5.39 11.72
CA LEU A 19 8.64 6.59 11.81
C LEU A 19 8.12 7.59 12.86
N LYS A 20 6.79 7.72 13.02
CA LYS A 20 6.18 8.56 14.07
C LYS A 20 6.41 7.99 15.48
N LYS A 21 6.52 6.68 15.63
CA LYS A 21 6.91 6.04 16.89
C LYS A 21 8.39 6.31 17.17
N LEU A 22 9.26 6.08 16.18
CA LEU A 22 10.70 6.34 16.29
C LEU A 22 11.01 7.81 16.60
N SER A 23 10.27 8.77 16.04
CA SER A 23 10.46 10.20 16.32
C SER A 23 10.11 10.60 17.76
N LYS A 24 9.33 9.78 18.48
CA LYS A 24 9.02 9.99 19.90
C LYS A 24 10.03 9.33 20.83
N GLU A 25 10.57 8.19 20.41
CA GLU A 25 11.54 7.41 21.19
C GLU A 25 12.96 7.98 21.10
N ARG A 26 13.30 8.61 19.97
CA ARG A 26 14.62 9.17 19.71
C ARG A 26 14.59 10.68 19.77
N LYS A 27 15.71 11.29 20.16
CA LYS A 27 15.89 12.75 20.14
C LYS A 27 15.80 13.33 18.72
N GLU A 28 16.29 12.60 17.72
CA GLU A 28 16.32 13.08 16.33
C GLU A 28 16.26 11.92 15.32
N LEU A 29 15.49 12.11 14.24
CA LEU A 29 15.47 11.23 13.06
C LEU A 29 16.59 11.67 12.09
N SER A 30 17.13 10.74 11.30
CA SER A 30 18.02 11.13 10.20
C SER A 30 17.29 12.02 9.18
N TYR A 31 18.04 12.70 8.33
CA TYR A 31 17.48 13.53 7.27
C TYR A 31 16.54 12.72 6.35
N GLU A 32 16.97 11.54 5.92
CA GLU A 32 16.20 10.64 5.05
C GLU A 32 14.94 10.12 5.76
N GLN A 33 15.04 9.80 7.05
CA GLN A 33 13.89 9.36 7.86
C GLN A 33 12.86 10.48 8.04
N ARG A 34 13.30 11.73 8.20
CA ARG A 34 12.40 12.89 8.21
C ARG A 34 11.66 13.04 6.89
N ILE A 35 12.36 12.99 5.77
CA ILE A 35 11.74 13.08 4.43
C ILE A 35 10.77 11.92 4.21
N ALA A 36 11.13 10.70 4.59
CA ALA A 36 10.26 9.54 4.49
C ALA A 36 9.00 9.69 5.37
N LEU A 37 9.13 10.23 6.59
CA LEU A 37 8.00 10.49 7.47
C LEU A 37 7.07 11.57 6.89
N GLU A 38 7.62 12.66 6.35
CA GLU A 38 6.85 13.72 5.70
C GLU A 38 6.06 13.17 4.49
N HIS A 39 6.72 12.39 3.64
CA HIS A 39 6.07 11.71 2.53
C HIS A 39 4.95 10.78 3.00
N ALA A 40 5.24 9.91 3.98
CA ALA A 40 4.24 8.99 4.51
C ALA A 40 3.07 9.72 5.18
N GLN A 41 3.30 10.85 5.86
CA GLN A 41 2.24 11.69 6.41
C GLN A 41 1.33 12.29 5.34
N ARG A 42 1.91 12.72 4.22
CA ARG A 42 1.17 13.33 3.10
C ARG A 42 0.37 12.31 2.29
N PHE A 43 0.92 11.10 2.07
CA PHE A 43 0.38 10.14 1.11
C PHE A 43 -0.27 8.90 1.72
N ALA A 44 -0.09 8.61 3.02
CA ALA A 44 -0.82 7.52 3.66
C ALA A 44 -2.29 7.90 3.93
N LYS A 45 -3.14 7.62 2.92
CA LYS A 45 -4.56 7.98 2.86
C LYS A 45 -5.43 7.25 3.88
N LEU A 46 -5.04 6.04 4.29
CA LEU A 46 -5.80 5.21 5.23
C LEU A 46 -5.06 5.01 6.55
N PRO A 47 -5.77 4.69 7.65
CA PRO A 47 -5.15 4.12 8.84
C PRO A 47 -4.62 2.72 8.58
N VAL A 48 -3.55 2.30 9.28
CA VAL A 48 -2.94 0.95 9.15
C VAL A 48 -3.97 -0.18 9.20
N LYS A 49 -4.97 -0.09 10.09
CA LYS A 49 -6.01 -1.12 10.21
C LYS A 49 -6.79 -1.28 8.90
N LYS A 50 -7.31 -0.19 8.33
CA LYS A 50 -8.05 -0.21 7.05
C LYS A 50 -7.15 -0.60 5.89
N THR A 51 -5.90 -0.13 5.86
CA THR A 51 -4.91 -0.53 4.86
C THR A 51 -4.69 -2.04 4.86
N ASN A 52 -4.53 -2.65 6.03
CA ASN A 52 -4.31 -4.10 6.15
C ASN A 52 -5.56 -4.92 5.76
N GLU A 53 -6.76 -4.42 6.08
CA GLU A 53 -8.02 -5.04 5.65
C GLU A 53 -8.18 -4.99 4.13
N LEU A 54 -7.86 -3.85 3.50
CA LEU A 54 -7.85 -3.69 2.05
C LEU A 54 -6.83 -4.63 1.38
N ILE A 55 -5.60 -4.70 1.88
CA ILE A 55 -4.57 -5.61 1.35
C ILE A 55 -5.06 -7.05 1.39
N LYS A 56 -5.63 -7.50 2.52
CA LYS A 56 -6.19 -8.85 2.64
C LYS A 56 -7.29 -9.12 1.62
N ALA A 57 -8.24 -8.20 1.46
CA ALA A 57 -9.33 -8.36 0.50
C ALA A 57 -8.82 -8.39 -0.96
N LEU A 58 -7.74 -7.68 -1.28
CA LEU A 58 -7.11 -7.72 -2.59
C LEU A 58 -6.36 -9.04 -2.81
N MET A 59 -5.70 -9.58 -1.79
CA MET A 59 -4.98 -10.86 -1.89
C MET A 59 -5.89 -12.07 -2.17
N ASP A 60 -7.21 -11.94 -1.98
CA ASP A 60 -8.18 -12.96 -2.37
C ASP A 60 -8.41 -13.05 -3.89
N LEU A 61 -7.88 -12.10 -4.68
CA LEU A 61 -7.95 -12.13 -6.14
C LEU A 61 -6.77 -12.92 -6.72
N GLU A 62 -7.05 -14.01 -7.44
CA GLU A 62 -6.06 -14.98 -7.93
C GLU A 62 -4.89 -14.39 -8.75
N ARG A 63 -5.12 -13.27 -9.46
CA ARG A 63 -4.10 -12.63 -10.30
C ARG A 63 -3.29 -11.54 -9.60
N LEU A 64 -3.60 -11.27 -8.32
CA LEU A 64 -2.85 -10.29 -7.53
C LEU A 64 -1.75 -10.99 -6.75
N GLU A 65 -0.56 -10.42 -6.85
CA GLU A 65 0.57 -10.74 -5.99
C GLU A 65 0.63 -9.70 -4.86
N GLU A 66 1.38 -10.00 -3.81
CA GLU A 66 1.50 -9.13 -2.64
C GLU A 66 1.92 -7.70 -3.02
N ILE A 67 2.88 -7.58 -3.94
CA ILE A 67 3.34 -6.27 -4.43
C ILE A 67 2.20 -5.44 -5.06
N HIS A 68 1.27 -6.08 -5.77
CA HIS A 68 0.12 -5.42 -6.37
C HIS A 68 -0.84 -4.93 -5.28
N ALA A 69 -1.15 -5.78 -4.29
CA ALA A 69 -2.05 -5.44 -3.20
C ALA A 69 -1.54 -4.23 -2.40
N TYR A 70 -0.25 -4.20 -2.05
CA TYR A 70 0.36 -3.06 -1.36
C TYR A 70 0.36 -1.80 -2.22
N LYS A 71 0.68 -1.91 -3.53
CA LYS A 71 0.68 -0.76 -4.43
C LYS A 71 -0.72 -0.16 -4.59
N ILE A 72 -1.74 -1.01 -4.76
CA ILE A 72 -3.15 -0.58 -4.84
C ILE A 72 -3.57 0.08 -3.53
N ALA A 73 -3.20 -0.47 -2.38
CA ALA A 73 -3.56 0.08 -1.07
C ALA A 73 -2.90 1.45 -0.77
N ASP A 74 -1.68 1.67 -1.26
CA ASP A 74 -1.00 2.96 -1.14
C ASP A 74 -1.55 4.02 -2.12
N LEU A 75 -1.92 3.61 -3.34
CA LEU A 75 -2.38 4.54 -4.38
C LEU A 75 -3.88 4.85 -4.32
N LEU A 76 -4.71 3.89 -3.91
CA LEU A 76 -6.18 3.95 -3.95
C LEU A 76 -6.71 4.40 -5.32
N PRO A 77 -6.56 3.58 -6.38
CA PRO A 77 -7.04 3.90 -7.72
C PRO A 77 -8.55 4.13 -7.73
N VAL A 78 -9.02 5.11 -8.52
CA VAL A 78 -10.44 5.46 -8.63
C VAL A 78 -10.98 5.29 -10.05
N THR A 79 -10.09 5.22 -11.03
CA THR A 79 -10.42 4.99 -12.44
C THR A 79 -9.79 3.70 -12.95
N GLU A 80 -10.33 3.18 -14.06
CA GLU A 80 -9.74 2.03 -14.75
C GLU A 80 -8.31 2.30 -15.22
N ASP A 81 -8.03 3.54 -15.65
CA ASP A 81 -6.71 3.93 -16.13
C ASP A 81 -5.68 3.95 -14.99
N ASP A 82 -6.08 4.30 -13.76
CA ASP A 82 -5.22 4.17 -12.59
C ASP A 82 -4.82 2.71 -12.36
N VAL A 83 -5.78 1.78 -12.47
CA VAL A 83 -5.51 0.35 -12.34
C VAL A 83 -4.59 -0.10 -13.46
N LYS A 84 -4.91 0.21 -14.73
CA LYS A 84 -4.06 -0.15 -15.88
C LYS A 84 -2.63 0.38 -15.74
N ALA A 85 -2.45 1.58 -15.18
CA ALA A 85 -1.14 2.16 -14.93
C ALA A 85 -0.32 1.37 -13.90
N ILE A 86 -0.95 0.81 -12.87
CA ILE A 86 -0.27 -0.06 -11.88
C ILE A 86 0.28 -1.32 -12.55
N PHE A 87 -0.47 -1.91 -13.48
CA PHE A 87 -0.09 -3.16 -14.17
C PHE A 87 0.67 -2.93 -15.49
N ALA A 88 1.02 -1.69 -15.83
CA ALA A 88 1.61 -1.36 -17.13
C ALA A 88 2.95 -2.06 -17.43
N LYS A 89 3.65 -2.54 -16.40
CA LYS A 89 4.92 -3.28 -16.52
C LYS A 89 4.77 -4.79 -16.36
N GLU A 90 3.57 -5.28 -16.10
CA GLU A 90 3.31 -6.71 -15.97
C GLU A 90 3.28 -7.41 -17.33
N ARG A 91 3.60 -8.70 -17.32
CA ARG A 91 3.56 -9.54 -18.54
C ARG A 91 2.14 -9.96 -18.94
N PHE A 92 1.15 -9.53 -18.19
CA PHE A 92 -0.25 -9.86 -18.40
C PHE A 92 -1.12 -8.62 -18.29
N THR A 93 -2.30 -8.68 -18.90
CA THR A 93 -3.33 -7.67 -18.76
C THR A 93 -4.49 -8.22 -17.93
N LEU A 94 -5.08 -7.33 -17.13
CA LEU A 94 -6.32 -7.59 -16.42
C LEU A 94 -7.50 -7.43 -17.39
N THR A 95 -8.52 -8.25 -17.20
CA THR A 95 -9.82 -8.10 -17.87
C THR A 95 -10.61 -6.94 -17.27
N GLU A 96 -11.61 -6.43 -18.01
CA GLU A 96 -12.50 -5.37 -17.50
C GLU A 96 -13.21 -5.79 -16.19
N GLU A 97 -13.59 -7.07 -16.07
CA GLU A 97 -14.22 -7.59 -14.86
C GLU A 97 -13.26 -7.61 -13.66
N GLU A 98 -12.00 -7.97 -13.87
CA GLU A 98 -10.97 -7.94 -12.83
C GLU A 98 -10.67 -6.51 -12.38
N ILE A 99 -10.54 -5.57 -13.32
CA ILE A 99 -10.34 -4.14 -13.02
C ILE A 99 -11.51 -3.62 -12.19
N LYS A 100 -12.75 -3.95 -12.59
CA LYS A 100 -13.96 -3.55 -11.86
C LYS A 100 -13.98 -4.12 -10.44
N LYS A 101 -13.63 -5.39 -10.26
CA LYS A 101 -13.53 -6.02 -8.92
C LYS A 101 -12.53 -5.29 -8.03
N ILE A 102 -11.36 -4.93 -8.57
CA ILE A 102 -10.35 -4.15 -7.82
C ILE A 102 -10.93 -2.80 -7.39
N LEU A 103 -11.54 -2.05 -8.31
CA LEU A 103 -12.14 -0.74 -8.01
C LEU A 103 -13.27 -0.86 -6.98
N ASP A 104 -14.13 -1.87 -7.10
CA ASP A 104 -15.23 -2.13 -6.15
C ASP A 104 -14.71 -2.47 -4.75
N ILE A 105 -13.61 -3.21 -4.63
CA ILE A 105 -12.95 -3.47 -3.34
C ILE A 105 -12.39 -2.16 -2.78
N VAL A 106 -11.60 -1.40 -3.56
CA VAL A 106 -10.98 -0.14 -3.13
C VAL A 106 -12.03 0.87 -2.65
N LYS A 107 -13.15 0.99 -3.37
CA LYS A 107 -14.25 1.92 -3.07
C LYS A 107 -14.85 1.70 -1.68
N LYS A 108 -14.87 0.46 -1.16
CA LYS A 108 -15.36 0.15 0.19
C LYS A 108 -14.50 0.77 1.30
N TYR A 109 -13.25 1.11 1.00
CA TYR A 109 -12.30 1.66 1.97
C TYR A 109 -12.03 3.16 1.78
N SER A 110 -12.23 3.69 0.57
CA SER A 110 -12.06 5.11 0.25
C SER A 110 -13.31 5.97 0.44
N ALA A 111 -14.49 5.34 0.55
CA ALA A 111 -15.74 6.03 0.87
C ALA A 111 -15.89 6.21 2.39
N GLU A 112 -15.11 7.11 2.98
CA GLU A 112 -15.34 7.74 4.29
C GLU A 112 -14.65 9.11 4.35
#